data_AF-A0A2D5S0W5-F1
#
_entry.id   AF-A0A2D5S0W5-F1
#
_cell.length_a   1.000
_cell.length_b   1.000
_cell.length_c   1.000
_cell.angle_alpha   90.00
_cell.angle_beta   90.00
_cell.angle_gamma   90.00
#
_symmetry.space_group_name_H-M   'P 1'
#
loop_
_entity.id
_entity.type
_entity.pdbx_description
1 polymer ?
#
loop_
_entity_poly.entity_id
_entity_poly.type
_entity_poly.pdbx_seq_one_letter_code
_entity_poly.pdbx_strand_id
1 'polypeptide(L)'
;MTDNISSLSITATISSGPDSIELLNSECFCLSLDTKALKQALESEIGQPGLFDLIQQRCPYLFATRPVFVSQANMARMEQVVHAIELVVALPAYRKEILGDSTHIASHNPGGAKGVFFGYDFHVTEGGFGLIEINTNAGGAMLNAVLARAHRACCPAIEKIVSAQNKSNVLEDEIVAMFRQEWSLSGHERALRSIAIVDENPTQQYLYPELLLFQQLFQRHGLGVVIADPCEFTLHKGVLKHGNMNIDLVYNRLTDFTLSEPASATLREAYLQNIIVLTPNPQSHALFADKRNLVLLSDPIRLQALGVPKATQDILLAAIPHTEIVLSENAERLWRKRRGLFFKPFAGFGGRAAYRGDKLTKRVWKEILTGGYIAQALVVPGSRVVSDHEPAQVLKFDLRNYTYDDKVQWVAARLYQGQTTNFRTLGGGFAPVYEGPIDPGEIICSTSSESDNEFFHIAGHSNIGCHEAVVQHETRLFLIEENTVKSLKHDSYLELVRGKSTAPEFAGRRFMLVDWYLRLACGQPEIVVNETCSWLVFDAEGRLDFNAAHEIDAETAPTETHCTQLKELVFGAIAVSNSK
;
A
#
# COMPACT_ATOMS: atom_id res chain seq x y z
N MET A 1 15.59 27.20 52.06
CA MET A 1 14.38 27.89 52.55
C MET A 1 14.06 28.96 51.52
N THR A 2 13.43 28.57 50.40
CA THR A 2 11.96 28.56 50.15
C THR A 2 11.45 29.98 49.94
N ASP A 3 10.65 30.36 48.93
CA ASP A 3 10.03 29.67 47.81
C ASP A 3 9.36 30.72 46.89
N ASN A 4 8.90 30.23 45.73
CA ASN A 4 7.75 30.69 44.93
C ASN A 4 7.92 31.80 43.88
N ILE A 5 8.27 31.37 42.66
CA ILE A 5 7.56 31.81 41.45
C ILE A 5 7.09 30.55 40.71
N SER A 6 5.78 30.36 40.67
CA SER A 6 5.09 29.27 39.98
C SER A 6 5.23 29.45 38.47
N SER A 7 5.89 28.48 37.82
CA SER A 7 5.87 28.27 36.37
C SER A 7 4.69 27.36 35.99
N LEU A 8 3.76 27.89 35.19
CA LEU A 8 2.73 27.11 34.52
C LEU A 8 3.37 26.35 33.36
N SER A 9 3.74 25.10 33.61
CA SER A 9 4.06 24.10 32.59
C SER A 9 2.77 23.59 31.98
N ILE A 10 2.50 23.93 30.72
CA ILE A 10 1.48 23.25 29.91
C ILE A 10 2.08 21.92 29.47
N THR A 11 1.96 20.92 30.32
CA THR A 11 2.18 19.53 29.96
C THR A 11 0.99 19.11 29.09
N ALA A 12 1.21 18.94 27.79
CA ALA A 12 0.23 18.36 26.90
C ALA A 12 0.08 16.87 27.26
N THR A 13 -0.87 16.57 28.14
CA THR A 13 -1.31 15.21 28.43
C THR A 13 -2.09 14.71 27.21
N ILE A 14 -1.42 13.98 26.31
CA ILE A 14 -2.09 13.26 25.22
C ILE A 14 -2.88 12.13 25.87
N SER A 15 -4.21 12.28 25.88
CA SER A 15 -5.13 11.24 26.32
C SER A 15 -5.15 10.12 25.27
N SER A 16 -4.49 9.01 25.56
CA SER A 16 -4.54 7.77 24.77
C SER A 16 -5.88 7.07 24.99
N GLY A 17 -6.86 7.33 24.12
CA GLY A 17 -8.06 6.49 23.99
C GLY A 17 -7.79 5.21 23.18
N PRO A 18 -8.76 4.28 23.11
CA PRO A 18 -8.66 2.98 22.41
C PRO A 18 -8.57 3.07 20.86
N ASP A 19 -8.34 4.26 20.30
CA ASP A 19 -8.47 4.57 18.86
C ASP A 19 -7.13 4.97 18.21
N SER A 20 -6.04 4.33 18.60
CA SER A 20 -4.71 4.56 18.02
C SER A 20 -4.55 3.82 16.68
N ILE A 21 -4.01 4.50 15.65
CA ILE A 21 -3.68 3.86 14.36
C ILE A 21 -2.64 2.75 14.56
N GLU A 22 -1.75 2.92 15.53
CA GLU A 22 -0.80 1.87 15.91
C GLU A 22 -1.55 0.65 16.47
N LEU A 23 -2.60 0.85 17.26
CA LEU A 23 -3.47 -0.23 17.75
C LEU A 23 -4.15 -0.99 16.60
N LEU A 24 -4.70 -0.29 15.61
CA LEU A 24 -5.28 -0.94 14.42
C LEU A 24 -4.22 -1.74 13.64
N ASN A 25 -3.01 -1.21 13.50
CA ASN A 25 -1.91 -1.94 12.86
C ASN A 25 -1.34 -3.08 13.72
N SER A 26 -1.56 -3.12 15.03
CA SER A 26 -1.14 -4.22 15.88
C SER A 26 -2.22 -5.28 16.14
N GLU A 27 -3.51 -4.90 16.16
CA GLU A 27 -4.58 -5.75 16.69
C GLU A 27 -5.71 -6.03 15.70
N CYS A 28 -5.81 -5.30 14.58
CA CYS A 28 -6.87 -5.56 13.60
C CYS A 28 -6.52 -6.74 12.70
N PHE A 29 -7.16 -7.90 12.93
CA PHE A 29 -7.03 -9.11 12.09
C PHE A 29 -8.32 -9.49 11.34
N CYS A 30 -9.37 -8.66 11.42
CA CYS A 30 -10.65 -8.94 10.76
C CYS A 30 -10.61 -8.70 9.24
N LEU A 31 -9.63 -7.95 8.74
CA LEU A 31 -9.47 -7.66 7.31
C LEU A 31 -8.32 -8.50 6.74
N SER A 32 -8.65 -9.42 5.82
CA SER A 32 -7.70 -10.20 5.04
C SER A 32 -8.02 -10.10 3.56
N LEU A 33 -7.01 -10.28 2.71
CA LEU A 33 -7.17 -10.44 1.28
C LEU A 33 -7.82 -11.80 0.99
N ASP A 34 -8.94 -11.79 0.27
CA ASP A 34 -9.51 -13.01 -0.30
C ASP A 34 -8.79 -13.35 -1.62
N THR A 35 -8.10 -14.48 -1.63
CA THR A 35 -7.36 -15.00 -2.78
C THR A 35 -8.28 -15.29 -3.97
N LYS A 36 -9.53 -15.73 -3.76
CA LYS A 36 -10.51 -15.94 -4.83
C LYS A 36 -10.94 -14.60 -5.44
N ALA A 37 -11.27 -13.61 -4.62
CA ALA A 37 -11.57 -12.26 -5.08
C ALA A 37 -10.39 -11.63 -5.83
N LEU A 38 -9.16 -11.83 -5.35
CA LEU A 38 -7.95 -11.35 -6.03
C LEU A 38 -7.76 -12.04 -7.39
N LYS A 39 -7.92 -13.36 -7.45
CA LYS A 39 -7.87 -14.11 -8.71
C LYS A 39 -8.91 -13.59 -9.69
N GLN A 40 -10.16 -13.45 -9.26
CA GLN A 40 -11.23 -12.91 -10.09
C GLN A 40 -10.94 -11.48 -10.55
N ALA A 41 -10.42 -10.61 -9.68
CA ALA A 41 -10.07 -9.25 -10.06
C ALA A 41 -8.94 -9.24 -11.12
N LEU A 42 -7.88 -10.03 -10.93
CA LEU A 42 -6.78 -10.14 -11.90
C LEU A 42 -7.22 -10.79 -13.22
N GLU A 43 -8.12 -11.77 -13.21
CA GLU A 43 -8.58 -12.44 -14.42
C GLU A 43 -9.64 -11.62 -15.18
N SER A 44 -10.56 -10.96 -14.46
CA SER A 44 -11.61 -10.13 -15.05
C SER A 44 -11.09 -8.81 -15.60
N GLU A 45 -10.04 -8.22 -15.00
CA GLU A 45 -9.43 -6.98 -15.51
C GLU A 45 -8.75 -7.17 -16.87
N ILE A 46 -8.25 -8.36 -17.14
CA ILE A 46 -7.23 -8.52 -18.18
C ILE A 46 -7.81 -9.21 -19.40
N GLY A 47 -8.92 -9.94 -19.26
CA GLY A 47 -9.37 -10.83 -20.33
C GLY A 47 -8.29 -11.83 -20.75
N GLN A 48 -7.21 -11.99 -19.96
CA GLN A 48 -6.16 -12.96 -20.18
C GLN A 48 -6.20 -13.99 -19.05
N PRO A 49 -6.68 -15.21 -19.34
CA PRO A 49 -6.48 -16.35 -18.46
C PRO A 49 -4.98 -16.53 -18.14
N GLY A 50 -4.64 -16.70 -16.86
CA GLY A 50 -3.29 -17.08 -16.42
C GLY A 50 -2.40 -15.98 -15.82
N LEU A 51 -2.82 -14.71 -15.72
CA LEU A 51 -1.99 -13.71 -15.01
C LEU A 51 -1.86 -14.04 -13.52
N PHE A 52 -2.94 -14.46 -12.87
CA PHE A 52 -2.90 -14.89 -11.48
C PHE A 52 -1.86 -16.00 -11.27
N ASP A 53 -1.85 -17.00 -12.16
CA ASP A 53 -0.89 -18.10 -12.12
C ASP A 53 0.55 -17.60 -12.36
N LEU A 54 0.75 -16.66 -13.28
CA LEU A 54 2.05 -16.02 -13.52
C LEU A 54 2.56 -15.30 -12.26
N ILE A 55 1.69 -14.53 -11.59
CA ILE A 55 2.02 -13.83 -10.34
C ILE A 55 2.34 -14.83 -9.25
N GLN A 56 1.54 -15.88 -9.08
CA GLN A 56 1.77 -16.91 -8.06
C GLN A 56 3.12 -17.63 -8.28
N GLN A 57 3.48 -17.92 -9.53
CA GLN A 57 4.73 -18.60 -9.87
C GLN A 57 5.97 -17.71 -9.74
N ARG A 58 5.89 -16.44 -10.16
CA ARG A 58 7.06 -15.55 -10.27
C ARG A 58 7.20 -14.55 -9.13
N CYS A 59 6.08 -14.18 -8.52
CA CYS A 59 5.98 -13.11 -7.53
C CYS A 59 5.10 -13.55 -6.34
N PRO A 60 5.40 -14.67 -5.66
CA PRO A 60 4.53 -15.23 -4.61
C PRO A 60 4.32 -14.30 -3.39
N TYR A 61 5.15 -13.28 -3.26
CA TYR A 61 5.12 -12.30 -2.16
C TYR A 61 4.74 -10.89 -2.65
N LEU A 62 4.04 -10.79 -3.79
CA LEU A 62 3.69 -9.51 -4.40
C LEU A 62 2.61 -8.77 -3.61
N PHE A 63 1.67 -9.49 -3.02
CA PHE A 63 0.54 -8.95 -2.30
C PHE A 63 0.58 -9.39 -0.83
N ALA A 64 0.49 -8.42 0.06
CA ALA A 64 0.31 -8.67 1.48
C ALA A 64 -1.14 -9.08 1.74
N THR A 65 -1.34 -9.94 2.73
CA THR A 65 -2.68 -10.40 3.11
C THR A 65 -3.43 -9.38 3.97
N ARG A 66 -2.72 -8.42 4.58
CA ARG A 66 -3.27 -7.46 5.54
C ARG A 66 -3.16 -6.02 5.01
N PRO A 67 -4.18 -5.17 5.26
CA PRO A 67 -4.08 -3.74 5.01
C PRO A 67 -3.19 -3.04 6.04
N VAL A 68 -2.82 -1.80 5.74
CA VAL A 68 -2.19 -0.86 6.68
C VAL A 68 -3.13 0.30 6.94
N PHE A 69 -3.21 0.74 8.20
CA PHE A 69 -4.02 1.89 8.61
C PHE A 69 -3.14 3.13 8.77
N VAL A 70 -3.64 4.28 8.33
CA VAL A 70 -2.96 5.58 8.44
C VAL A 70 -3.96 6.64 8.89
N SER A 71 -3.55 7.60 9.72
CA SER A 71 -4.43 8.70 10.13
C SER A 71 -4.63 9.70 8.99
N GLN A 72 -5.80 10.33 8.93
CA GLN A 72 -6.09 11.39 7.96
C GLN A 72 -5.11 12.57 8.06
N ALA A 73 -4.69 12.92 9.28
CA ALA A 73 -3.68 13.96 9.49
C ALA A 73 -2.35 13.60 8.80
N ASN A 74 -1.93 12.34 8.85
CA ASN A 74 -0.73 11.89 8.16
C ASN A 74 -0.93 11.80 6.64
N MET A 75 -2.10 11.41 6.15
CA MET A 75 -2.44 11.45 4.72
C MET A 75 -2.34 12.87 4.16
N ALA A 76 -3.00 13.83 4.81
CA ALA A 76 -2.95 15.24 4.44
C ALA A 76 -1.51 15.81 4.52
N ARG A 77 -0.73 15.39 5.53
CA ARG A 77 0.67 15.81 5.66
C ARG A 77 1.53 15.28 4.52
N MET A 78 1.34 14.04 4.07
CA MET A 78 2.07 13.50 2.91
C MET A 78 1.72 14.26 1.62
N GLU A 79 0.44 14.59 1.40
CA GLU A 79 0.00 15.40 0.25
C GLU A 79 0.62 16.82 0.28
N GLN A 80 0.63 17.48 1.44
CA GLN A 80 1.29 18.79 1.61
C GLN A 80 2.78 18.74 1.25
N VAL A 81 3.47 17.66 1.57
CA VAL A 81 4.89 17.48 1.23
C VAL A 81 5.10 17.32 -0.26
N VAL A 82 4.26 16.53 -0.94
CA VAL A 82 4.28 16.37 -2.41
C VAL A 82 4.12 17.74 -3.07
N HIS A 83 3.09 18.49 -2.69
CA HIS A 83 2.83 19.82 -3.25
C HIS A 83 3.98 20.81 -2.94
N ALA A 84 4.53 20.79 -1.72
CA ALA A 84 5.66 21.64 -1.35
C ALA A 84 6.92 21.38 -2.21
N ILE A 85 7.19 20.11 -2.54
CA ILE A 85 8.31 19.73 -3.40
C ILE A 85 8.09 20.22 -4.83
N GLU A 86 6.88 20.05 -5.36
CA GLU A 86 6.50 20.55 -6.69
C GLU A 86 6.68 22.07 -6.81
N LEU A 87 6.30 22.83 -5.77
CA LEU A 87 6.53 24.27 -5.70
C LEU A 87 8.03 24.62 -5.77
N VAL A 88 8.89 23.86 -5.08
CA VAL A 88 10.35 24.07 -5.14
C VAL A 88 10.90 23.71 -6.52
N VAL A 89 10.47 22.59 -7.11
CA VAL A 89 10.91 22.14 -8.43
C VAL A 89 10.46 23.10 -9.54
N ALA A 90 9.35 23.82 -9.36
CA ALA A 90 8.91 24.87 -10.26
C ALA A 90 9.80 26.13 -10.24
N LEU A 91 10.60 26.35 -9.18
CA LEU A 91 11.44 27.54 -9.07
C LEU A 91 12.55 27.56 -10.13
N PRO A 92 12.71 28.66 -10.91
CA PRO A 92 13.78 28.77 -11.89
C PRO A 92 15.18 28.61 -11.29
N ALA A 93 15.40 29.08 -10.05
CA ALA A 93 16.67 28.96 -9.34
C ALA A 93 17.02 27.49 -9.05
N TYR A 94 16.06 26.72 -8.53
CA TYR A 94 16.24 25.29 -8.26
C TYR A 94 16.55 24.52 -9.55
N ARG A 95 15.72 24.73 -10.59
CA ARG A 95 15.91 24.05 -11.88
C ARG A 95 17.27 24.38 -12.50
N LYS A 96 17.70 25.63 -12.45
CA LYS A 96 19.01 26.05 -12.97
C LYS A 96 20.15 25.37 -12.23
N GLU A 97 20.05 25.28 -10.91
CA GLU A 97 21.08 24.64 -10.08
C GLU A 97 21.17 23.13 -10.38
N ILE A 98 20.03 22.42 -10.30
CA ILE A 98 20.01 20.96 -10.51
C ILE A 98 20.37 20.58 -11.94
N LEU A 99 19.81 21.26 -12.95
CA LEU A 99 20.09 20.93 -14.34
C LEU A 99 21.51 21.33 -14.79
N GLY A 100 22.11 22.33 -14.14
CA GLY A 100 23.50 22.73 -14.39
C GLY A 100 24.52 21.64 -14.02
N ASP A 101 24.22 20.85 -12.99
CA ASP A 101 25.07 19.75 -12.50
C ASP A 101 24.67 18.37 -13.06
N SER A 102 23.62 18.33 -13.89
CA SER A 102 23.05 17.10 -14.45
C SER A 102 23.67 16.71 -15.78
N THR A 103 23.38 15.48 -16.23
CA THR A 103 23.75 15.04 -17.59
C THR A 103 23.06 15.92 -18.65
N HIS A 104 23.73 16.14 -19.79
CA HIS A 104 23.23 17.04 -20.82
C HIS A 104 21.79 16.71 -21.29
N ILE A 105 21.43 15.42 -21.34
CA ILE A 105 20.08 14.99 -21.72
C ILE A 105 18.98 15.46 -20.75
N ALA A 106 19.29 15.69 -19.47
CA ALA A 106 18.33 16.23 -18.50
C ALA A 106 17.99 17.71 -18.78
N SER A 107 18.87 18.43 -19.49
CA SER A 107 18.58 19.81 -19.93
C SER A 107 17.69 19.87 -21.18
N HIS A 108 17.46 18.74 -21.86
CA HIS A 108 16.54 18.69 -22.99
C HIS A 108 15.12 19.03 -22.55
N ASN A 109 14.42 19.85 -23.33
CA ASN A 109 13.04 20.23 -23.04
C ASN A 109 12.11 19.03 -23.34
N PRO A 110 11.36 18.48 -22.36
CA PRO A 110 10.45 17.36 -22.58
C PRO A 110 9.15 17.76 -23.31
N GLY A 111 9.07 18.97 -23.85
CA GLY A 111 7.91 19.48 -24.58
C GLY A 111 6.74 19.88 -23.71
N GLY A 112 6.81 19.70 -22.38
CA GLY A 112 5.71 19.93 -21.44
C GLY A 112 5.29 18.68 -20.66
N ALA A 113 5.75 17.50 -21.08
CA ALA A 113 5.54 16.24 -20.34
C ALA A 113 6.10 16.34 -18.92
N LYS A 114 5.25 16.06 -17.93
CA LYS A 114 5.53 16.22 -16.50
C LYS A 114 6.21 14.98 -15.90
N GLY A 115 5.90 13.81 -16.45
CA GLY A 115 6.34 12.51 -15.96
C GLY A 115 5.22 11.76 -15.24
N VAL A 116 4.85 10.60 -15.77
CA VAL A 116 3.83 9.73 -15.17
C VAL A 116 4.36 8.92 -13.99
N PHE A 117 3.48 8.57 -13.05
CA PHE A 117 3.76 7.61 -11.96
C PHE A 117 5.02 7.92 -11.15
N PHE A 118 5.05 9.09 -10.53
CA PHE A 118 6.03 9.33 -9.46
C PHE A 118 5.61 8.58 -8.21
N GLY A 119 6.59 8.20 -7.39
CA GLY A 119 6.41 7.50 -6.12
C GLY A 119 7.16 8.22 -5.02
N TYR A 120 6.44 8.88 -4.12
CA TYR A 120 6.98 9.49 -2.92
C TYR A 120 6.86 8.51 -1.77
N ASP A 121 7.99 8.06 -1.24
CA ASP A 121 8.07 7.01 -0.23
C ASP A 121 8.25 7.62 1.15
N PHE A 122 7.42 7.22 2.12
CA PHE A 122 7.39 7.75 3.48
C PHE A 122 7.51 6.63 4.53
N HIS A 123 8.18 6.96 5.64
CA HIS A 123 7.99 6.26 6.90
C HIS A 123 7.07 7.09 7.80
N VAL A 124 6.01 6.47 8.31
CA VAL A 124 5.00 7.12 9.13
C VAL A 124 4.67 6.24 10.34
N THR A 125 4.72 6.82 11.53
CA THR A 125 4.28 6.29 12.83
C THR A 125 3.56 7.40 13.61
N GLU A 126 3.02 7.14 14.80
CA GLU A 126 2.44 8.22 15.62
C GLU A 126 3.49 9.23 16.11
N GLY A 127 4.72 8.76 16.36
CA GLY A 127 5.84 9.58 16.82
C GLY A 127 6.85 9.99 15.74
N GLY A 128 6.69 9.55 14.49
CA GLY A 128 7.71 9.66 13.45
C GLY A 128 7.11 9.88 12.06
N PHE A 129 7.70 10.80 11.30
CA PHE A 129 7.26 11.11 9.95
C PHE A 129 8.48 11.49 9.11
N GLY A 130 8.63 10.89 7.94
CA GLY A 130 9.64 11.36 7.00
C GLY A 130 9.53 10.81 5.60
N LEU A 131 9.71 11.70 4.62
CA LEU A 131 9.94 11.33 3.21
C LEU A 131 11.34 10.71 3.08
N ILE A 132 11.40 9.46 2.64
CA ILE A 132 12.65 8.70 2.51
C ILE A 132 13.19 8.71 1.08
N GLU A 133 12.33 8.77 0.05
CA GLU A 133 12.76 8.69 -1.35
C GLU A 133 11.69 9.23 -2.29
N ILE A 134 12.11 9.77 -3.43
CA ILE A 134 11.24 10.11 -4.57
C ILE A 134 11.70 9.26 -5.75
N ASN A 135 10.75 8.59 -6.41
CA ASN A 135 10.99 7.72 -7.55
C ASN A 135 10.23 8.27 -8.74
N THR A 136 10.89 8.53 -9.87
CA THR A 136 10.19 9.02 -11.07
C THR A 136 9.58 7.92 -11.92
N ASN A 137 9.91 6.65 -11.68
CA ASN A 137 9.40 5.49 -12.41
C ASN A 137 8.87 4.46 -11.40
N ALA A 138 7.81 4.81 -10.68
CA ALA A 138 7.30 3.98 -9.60
C ALA A 138 6.42 2.84 -10.15
N GLY A 139 6.88 1.60 -9.95
CA GLY A 139 6.05 0.42 -10.16
C GLY A 139 5.05 0.19 -9.02
N GLY A 140 4.03 -0.61 -9.29
CA GLY A 140 3.01 -1.09 -8.36
C GLY A 140 1.64 -0.41 -8.46
N ALA A 141 1.48 0.67 -9.21
CA ALA A 141 0.24 1.44 -9.24
C ALA A 141 -0.97 0.59 -9.67
N MET A 142 -0.84 -0.12 -10.81
CA MET A 142 -1.91 -0.99 -11.32
C MET A 142 -2.14 -2.21 -10.42
N LEU A 143 -1.07 -2.76 -9.85
CA LEU A 143 -1.17 -3.90 -8.92
C LEU A 143 -1.96 -3.50 -7.66
N ASN A 144 -1.71 -2.32 -7.12
CA ASN A 144 -2.45 -1.79 -5.98
C ASN A 144 -3.91 -1.47 -6.31
N ALA A 145 -4.19 -0.96 -7.52
CA ALA A 145 -5.55 -0.74 -8.00
C ALA A 145 -6.37 -2.05 -8.01
N VAL A 146 -5.78 -3.12 -8.58
CA VAL A 146 -6.40 -4.45 -8.60
C VAL A 146 -6.57 -5.01 -7.18
N LEU A 147 -5.54 -4.87 -6.34
CA LEU A 147 -5.58 -5.30 -4.94
C LEU A 147 -6.72 -4.62 -4.16
N ALA A 148 -6.88 -3.31 -4.31
CA ALA A 148 -7.94 -2.56 -3.65
C ALA A 148 -9.34 -2.98 -4.15
N ARG A 149 -9.48 -3.33 -5.43
CA ARG A 149 -10.73 -3.91 -5.95
C ARG A 149 -11.02 -5.28 -5.33
N ALA A 150 -10.01 -6.14 -5.20
CA ALA A 150 -10.16 -7.45 -4.58
C ALA A 150 -10.60 -7.35 -3.12
N HIS A 151 -9.98 -6.44 -2.35
CA HIS A 151 -10.38 -6.19 -0.96
C HIS A 151 -11.82 -5.66 -0.83
N ARG A 152 -12.25 -4.76 -1.73
CA ARG A 152 -13.63 -4.25 -1.74
C ARG A 152 -14.66 -5.36 -2.03
N ALA A 153 -14.38 -6.22 -3.00
CA ALA A 153 -15.27 -7.34 -3.33
C ALA A 153 -15.46 -8.32 -2.15
N CYS A 154 -14.46 -8.42 -1.27
CA CYS A 154 -14.49 -9.29 -0.10
C CYS A 154 -15.32 -8.74 1.08
N CYS A 155 -15.52 -7.42 1.19
CA CYS A 155 -16.21 -6.83 2.36
C CYS A 155 -16.89 -5.49 2.03
N PRO A 156 -18.23 -5.43 1.92
CA PRO A 156 -18.96 -4.18 1.64
C PRO A 156 -18.81 -3.11 2.74
N ALA A 157 -18.51 -3.48 3.99
CA ALA A 157 -18.22 -2.52 5.06
C ALA A 157 -16.94 -1.71 4.80
N ILE A 158 -16.01 -2.24 4.00
CA ILE A 158 -14.82 -1.53 3.53
C ILE A 158 -15.19 -0.40 2.56
N GLU A 159 -16.34 -0.45 1.86
CA GLU A 159 -16.77 0.64 0.96
C GLU A 159 -16.98 1.99 1.69
N LYS A 160 -17.26 1.97 3.00
CA LYS A 160 -17.39 3.19 3.82
C LYS A 160 -16.06 3.71 4.39
N ILE A 161 -15.05 2.84 4.52
CA ILE A 161 -13.71 3.16 5.06
C ILE A 161 -12.74 3.52 3.92
N VAL A 162 -13.00 3.02 2.72
CA VAL A 162 -12.24 3.33 1.52
C VAL A 162 -12.54 4.76 1.08
N SER A 163 -11.51 5.59 1.11
CA SER A 163 -11.51 6.97 0.58
C SER A 163 -12.26 7.09 -0.75
N ALA A 164 -12.97 8.20 -0.94
CA ALA A 164 -13.65 8.56 -2.19
C ALA A 164 -12.74 8.50 -3.43
N GLN A 165 -11.42 8.54 -3.25
CA GLN A 165 -10.39 8.45 -4.29
C GLN A 165 -10.22 7.05 -4.91
N ASN A 166 -10.86 6.01 -4.33
CA ASN A 166 -10.59 4.61 -4.69
C ASN A 166 -11.70 3.92 -5.50
N LYS A 167 -12.50 4.70 -6.26
CA LYS A 167 -13.49 4.14 -7.19
C LYS A 167 -12.79 3.61 -8.45
N SER A 168 -12.51 2.30 -8.51
CA SER A 168 -11.69 1.66 -9.56
C SER A 168 -11.92 2.11 -11.01
N ASN A 169 -13.16 2.27 -11.46
CA ASN A 169 -13.41 2.69 -12.85
C ASN A 169 -12.92 4.12 -13.12
N VAL A 170 -12.99 5.00 -12.11
CA VAL A 170 -12.45 6.37 -12.19
C VAL A 170 -10.91 6.33 -12.25
N LEU A 171 -10.28 5.41 -11.51
CA LEU A 171 -8.81 5.30 -11.46
C LEU A 171 -8.21 4.84 -12.80
N GLU A 172 -8.83 3.89 -13.49
CA GLU A 172 -8.39 3.45 -14.81
C GLU A 172 -8.48 4.57 -15.85
N ASP A 173 -9.63 5.27 -15.85
CA ASP A 173 -9.84 6.44 -16.71
C ASP A 173 -8.82 7.55 -16.40
N GLU A 174 -8.51 7.79 -15.12
CA GLU A 174 -7.50 8.76 -14.68
C GLU A 174 -6.09 8.37 -15.12
N ILE A 175 -5.74 7.08 -15.05
CA ILE A 175 -4.46 6.58 -15.56
C ILE A 175 -4.35 6.84 -17.05
N VAL A 176 -5.36 6.47 -17.86
CA VAL A 176 -5.33 6.71 -19.31
C VAL A 176 -5.31 8.21 -19.61
N ALA A 177 -6.09 9.00 -18.87
CA ALA A 177 -6.12 10.45 -18.99
C ALA A 177 -4.74 11.08 -18.73
N MET A 178 -4.00 10.59 -17.74
CA MET A 178 -2.63 11.03 -17.46
C MET A 178 -1.70 10.87 -18.67
N PHE A 179 -1.72 9.74 -19.39
CA PHE A 179 -0.90 9.57 -20.60
C PHE A 179 -1.37 10.45 -21.77
N ARG A 180 -2.68 10.65 -21.92
CA ARG A 180 -3.22 11.59 -22.91
C ARG A 180 -2.83 13.03 -22.58
N GLN A 181 -2.74 13.36 -21.29
CA GLN A 181 -2.31 14.67 -20.82
C GLN A 181 -0.83 14.91 -21.13
N GLU A 182 0.06 13.94 -20.91
CA GLU A 182 1.47 14.06 -21.33
C GLU A 182 1.58 14.36 -22.83
N TRP A 183 0.84 13.62 -23.66
CA TRP A 183 0.80 13.83 -25.10
C TRP A 183 0.29 15.22 -25.49
N SER A 184 -0.79 15.69 -24.86
CA SER A 184 -1.35 17.01 -25.11
C SER A 184 -0.42 18.14 -24.65
N LEU A 185 0.21 17.98 -23.48
CA LEU A 185 1.14 18.97 -22.93
C LEU A 185 2.39 19.12 -23.79
N SER A 186 2.80 18.04 -24.47
CA SER A 186 3.87 18.06 -25.48
C SER A 186 3.52 18.79 -26.78
N GLY A 187 2.34 19.43 -26.87
CA GLY A 187 1.95 20.29 -27.98
C GLY A 187 1.35 19.56 -29.18
N HIS A 188 0.97 18.29 -29.03
CA HIS A 188 0.37 17.52 -30.11
C HIS A 188 -1.15 17.72 -30.20
N GLU A 189 -1.63 18.18 -31.36
CA GLU A 189 -3.07 18.43 -31.60
C GLU A 189 -3.85 17.15 -31.94
N ARG A 190 -3.20 16.16 -32.55
CA ARG A 190 -3.84 14.88 -32.86
C ARG A 190 -4.00 14.05 -31.59
N ALA A 191 -4.99 13.15 -31.56
CA ALA A 191 -5.10 12.17 -30.49
C ALA A 191 -3.88 11.22 -30.43
N LEU A 192 -3.51 10.82 -29.21
CA LEU A 192 -2.56 9.74 -28.93
C LEU A 192 -3.09 8.42 -29.51
N ARG A 193 -2.27 7.71 -30.28
CA ARG A 193 -2.64 6.46 -30.96
C ARG A 193 -1.84 5.26 -30.46
N SER A 194 -0.58 5.44 -30.07
CA SER A 194 0.27 4.32 -29.68
C SER A 194 1.20 4.60 -28.51
N ILE A 195 1.37 3.59 -27.67
CA ILE A 195 2.27 3.61 -26.51
C ILE A 195 3.23 2.41 -26.59
N ALA A 196 4.52 2.66 -26.44
CA ALA A 196 5.49 1.62 -26.14
C ALA A 196 5.83 1.62 -24.65
N ILE A 197 5.61 0.50 -23.96
CA ILE A 197 6.04 0.27 -22.58
C ILE A 197 7.43 -0.35 -22.64
N VAL A 198 8.46 0.37 -22.21
CA VAL A 198 9.86 0.00 -22.48
C VAL A 198 10.59 -0.34 -21.19
N ASP A 199 11.10 -1.57 -21.09
CA ASP A 199 11.96 -2.03 -20.00
C ASP A 199 13.10 -2.90 -20.59
N GLU A 200 14.17 -3.12 -19.83
CA GLU A 200 15.23 -4.04 -20.25
C GLU A 200 14.75 -5.49 -20.07
N ASN A 201 14.86 -6.33 -21.10
CA ASN A 201 14.36 -7.70 -21.08
C ASN A 201 12.99 -7.82 -20.37
N PRO A 202 11.91 -7.16 -20.88
CA PRO A 202 10.70 -6.93 -20.11
C PRO A 202 10.09 -8.20 -19.50
N THR A 203 10.11 -9.31 -20.24
CA THR A 203 9.56 -10.60 -19.79
C THR A 203 10.32 -11.17 -18.59
N GLN A 204 11.57 -10.77 -18.35
CA GLN A 204 12.37 -11.21 -17.20
C GLN A 204 12.18 -10.33 -15.96
N GLN A 205 11.59 -9.14 -16.12
CA GLN A 205 11.39 -8.21 -15.02
C GLN A 205 10.41 -8.74 -13.98
N TYR A 206 10.69 -8.45 -12.71
CA TYR A 206 9.84 -8.89 -11.60
C TYR A 206 8.42 -8.32 -11.70
N LEU A 207 8.29 -7.07 -12.16
CA LEU A 207 6.99 -6.42 -12.37
C LEU A 207 6.46 -6.57 -13.81
N TYR A 208 6.90 -7.56 -14.58
CA TYR A 208 6.31 -7.87 -15.88
C TYR A 208 4.77 -8.02 -15.84
N PRO A 209 4.16 -8.65 -14.80
CA PRO A 209 2.71 -8.67 -14.65
C PRO A 209 2.04 -7.29 -14.68
N GLU A 210 2.70 -6.26 -14.14
CA GLU A 210 2.20 -4.89 -14.20
C GLU A 210 2.26 -4.32 -15.62
N LEU A 211 3.29 -4.65 -16.40
CA LEU A 211 3.38 -4.18 -17.79
C LEU A 211 2.23 -4.76 -18.63
N LEU A 212 1.84 -6.01 -18.37
CA LEU A 212 0.67 -6.63 -18.99
C LEU A 212 -0.64 -5.94 -18.60
N LEU A 213 -0.80 -5.56 -17.33
CA LEU A 213 -1.95 -4.78 -16.86
C LEU A 213 -2.08 -3.45 -17.60
N PHE A 214 -0.98 -2.70 -17.73
CA PHE A 214 -0.96 -1.46 -18.52
C PHE A 214 -1.26 -1.69 -20.00
N GLN A 215 -0.68 -2.74 -20.59
CA GLN A 215 -0.91 -3.07 -21.99
C GLN A 215 -2.40 -3.31 -22.26
N GLN A 216 -3.07 -4.10 -21.42
CA GLN A 216 -4.50 -4.35 -21.56
C GLN A 216 -5.33 -3.10 -21.34
N LEU A 217 -5.03 -2.33 -20.29
CA LEU A 217 -5.71 -1.06 -20.03
C LEU A 217 -5.69 -0.17 -21.27
N PHE A 218 -4.51 0.12 -21.81
CA PHE A 218 -4.40 0.98 -22.98
C PHE A 218 -5.08 0.40 -24.23
N GLN A 219 -5.02 -0.92 -24.43
CA GLN A 219 -5.71 -1.60 -25.55
C GLN A 219 -7.24 -1.47 -25.44
N ARG A 220 -7.82 -1.64 -24.24
CA ARG A 220 -9.26 -1.42 -23.99
C ARG A 220 -9.69 0.01 -24.31
N HIS A 221 -8.78 0.98 -24.14
CA HIS A 221 -9.00 2.39 -24.49
C HIS A 221 -8.59 2.75 -25.93
N GLY A 222 -8.45 1.75 -26.81
CA GLY A 222 -8.27 1.92 -28.25
C GLY A 222 -6.88 2.37 -28.68
N LEU A 223 -5.86 2.22 -27.82
CA LEU A 223 -4.48 2.54 -28.14
C LEU A 223 -3.76 1.29 -28.70
N GLY A 224 -2.86 1.50 -29.67
CA GLY A 224 -1.88 0.50 -30.07
C GLY A 224 -0.78 0.40 -29.01
N VAL A 225 -0.47 -0.80 -28.54
CA VAL A 225 0.46 -0.96 -27.40
C VAL A 225 1.44 -2.10 -27.62
N VAL A 226 2.72 -1.83 -27.35
CA VAL A 226 3.77 -2.85 -27.29
C VAL A 226 4.48 -2.80 -25.95
N ILE A 227 4.92 -3.96 -25.47
CA ILE A 227 5.94 -4.07 -24.43
C ILE A 227 7.22 -4.50 -25.15
N ALA A 228 8.30 -3.74 -25.03
CA ALA A 228 9.49 -3.96 -25.84
C ALA A 228 10.79 -3.64 -25.10
N ASP A 229 11.84 -4.38 -25.43
CA ASP A 229 13.21 -4.03 -25.09
C ASP A 229 13.68 -2.80 -25.90
N PRO A 230 14.50 -1.89 -25.32
CA PRO A 230 15.02 -0.72 -26.03
C PRO A 230 15.74 -1.05 -27.35
N CYS A 231 16.30 -2.26 -27.51
CA CYS A 231 16.98 -2.68 -28.74
C CYS A 231 16.03 -3.01 -29.91
N GLU A 232 14.73 -3.14 -29.65
CA GLU A 232 13.74 -3.55 -30.67
C GLU A 232 13.24 -2.39 -31.53
N PHE A 233 13.66 -1.16 -31.23
CA PHE A 233 13.20 0.03 -31.94
C PHE A 233 14.09 0.40 -33.12
N THR A 234 13.44 0.90 -34.17
CA THR A 234 14.11 1.53 -35.30
C THR A 234 13.61 2.95 -35.49
N LEU A 235 14.51 3.86 -35.89
CA LEU A 235 14.16 5.23 -36.25
C LEU A 235 14.28 5.38 -37.76
N HIS A 236 13.16 5.65 -38.45
CA HIS A 236 13.17 5.81 -39.89
C HIS A 236 12.33 7.02 -40.32
N LYS A 237 12.96 7.96 -41.04
CA LYS A 237 12.32 9.19 -41.58
C LYS A 237 11.55 9.97 -40.51
N GLY A 238 12.15 10.15 -39.33
CA GLY A 238 11.55 10.90 -38.24
C GLY A 238 10.39 10.18 -37.52
N VAL A 239 10.31 8.86 -37.63
CA VAL A 239 9.29 8.05 -36.96
C VAL A 239 9.95 6.91 -36.21
N LEU A 240 9.68 6.79 -34.91
CA LEU A 240 10.08 5.66 -34.09
C LEU A 240 9.13 4.49 -34.37
N LYS A 241 9.67 3.30 -34.62
CA LYS A 241 8.91 2.10 -34.94
C LYS A 241 9.31 0.89 -34.10
N HIS A 242 8.32 0.08 -33.75
CA HIS A 242 8.47 -1.31 -33.29
C HIS A 242 7.77 -2.21 -34.31
N GLY A 243 8.53 -3.00 -35.06
CA GLY A 243 8.01 -3.73 -36.22
C GLY A 243 7.30 -2.79 -37.21
N ASN A 244 5.99 -3.00 -37.42
CA ASN A 244 5.16 -2.18 -38.30
C ASN A 244 4.44 -1.02 -37.58
N MET A 245 4.56 -0.94 -36.26
CA MET A 245 3.85 0.05 -35.45
C MET A 245 4.66 1.32 -35.30
N ASN A 246 4.08 2.46 -35.65
CA ASN A 246 4.64 3.77 -35.31
C ASN A 246 4.34 4.08 -33.84
N ILE A 247 5.32 4.56 -33.10
CA ILE A 247 5.21 4.85 -31.68
C ILE A 247 5.08 6.35 -31.46
N ASP A 248 4.05 6.77 -30.72
CA ASP A 248 3.83 8.17 -30.36
C ASP A 248 4.47 8.50 -29.01
N LEU A 249 4.21 7.66 -28.02
CA LEU A 249 4.64 7.86 -26.63
C LEU A 249 5.40 6.62 -26.13
N VAL A 250 6.50 6.85 -25.43
CA VAL A 250 7.27 5.83 -24.73
C VAL A 250 7.03 5.95 -23.23
N TYR A 251 6.34 4.96 -22.65
CA TYR A 251 6.26 4.79 -21.20
C TYR A 251 7.54 4.13 -20.72
N ASN A 252 8.45 4.94 -20.19
CA ASN A 252 9.79 4.55 -19.81
C ASN A 252 9.79 3.81 -18.47
N ARG A 253 10.05 2.51 -18.51
CA ARG A 253 10.23 1.64 -17.34
C ARG A 253 11.70 1.30 -17.07
N LEU A 254 12.63 1.80 -17.89
CA LEU A 254 14.07 1.57 -17.72
C LEU A 254 14.59 2.17 -16.41
N THR A 255 15.66 1.56 -15.89
CA THR A 255 16.49 2.14 -14.82
C THR A 255 17.64 3.00 -15.38
N ASP A 256 17.89 2.93 -16.68
CA ASP A 256 18.76 3.85 -17.43
C ASP A 256 18.02 5.17 -17.70
N PHE A 257 17.82 5.97 -16.66
CA PHE A 257 17.00 7.19 -16.72
C PHE A 257 17.55 8.26 -17.67
N THR A 258 18.85 8.21 -17.98
CA THR A 258 19.51 9.14 -18.92
C THR A 258 19.59 8.59 -20.34
N LEU A 259 19.02 7.39 -20.58
CA LEU A 259 19.12 6.66 -21.83
C LEU A 259 20.57 6.56 -22.31
N SER A 260 21.52 6.40 -21.40
CA SER A 260 22.96 6.42 -21.65
C SER A 260 23.48 5.11 -22.24
N GLU A 261 22.83 3.99 -21.95
CA GLU A 261 23.24 2.68 -22.42
C GLU A 261 23.18 2.59 -23.95
N PRO A 262 24.05 1.79 -24.60
CA PRO A 262 24.03 1.62 -26.05
C PRO A 262 22.69 1.07 -26.56
N ALA A 263 22.06 0.18 -25.80
CA ALA A 263 20.73 -0.38 -26.08
C ALA A 263 19.67 0.72 -26.24
N SER A 264 19.77 1.79 -25.44
CA SER A 264 18.84 2.93 -25.43
C SER A 264 19.10 3.96 -26.53
N ALA A 265 20.10 3.75 -27.41
CA ALA A 265 20.56 4.78 -28.34
C ALA A 265 19.47 5.28 -29.30
N THR A 266 18.64 4.38 -29.86
CA THR A 266 17.54 4.74 -30.76
C THR A 266 16.48 5.57 -30.04
N LEU A 267 16.13 5.19 -28.80
CA LEU A 267 15.18 5.94 -27.98
C LEU A 267 15.72 7.31 -27.59
N ARG A 268 17.00 7.38 -27.22
CA ARG A 268 17.70 8.63 -26.93
C ARG A 268 17.64 9.58 -28.12
N GLU A 269 17.93 9.08 -29.32
CA GLU A 269 17.85 9.86 -30.55
C GLU A 269 16.42 10.37 -30.81
N ALA A 270 15.42 9.49 -30.71
CA ALA A 270 14.02 9.87 -30.91
C ALA A 270 13.53 10.91 -29.91
N TYR A 271 13.93 10.80 -28.64
CA TYR A 271 13.61 11.77 -27.59
C TYR A 271 14.27 13.13 -27.86
N LEU A 272 15.58 13.15 -28.17
CA LEU A 272 16.32 14.40 -28.43
C LEU A 272 15.83 15.12 -29.70
N GLN A 273 15.26 14.39 -30.66
CA GLN A 273 14.64 14.96 -31.86
C GLN A 273 13.15 15.32 -31.68
N ASN A 274 12.59 15.15 -30.47
CA ASN A 274 11.17 15.34 -30.17
C ASN A 274 10.23 14.54 -31.09
N ILE A 275 10.66 13.35 -31.51
CA ILE A 275 9.87 12.45 -32.39
C ILE A 275 8.79 11.73 -31.58
N ILE A 276 9.09 11.43 -30.32
CA ILE A 276 8.19 10.78 -29.37
C ILE A 276 8.09 11.60 -28.10
N VAL A 277 7.00 11.38 -27.35
CA VAL A 277 6.91 11.81 -25.95
C VAL A 277 7.51 10.71 -25.09
N LEU A 278 8.53 11.03 -24.30
CA LEU A 278 9.12 10.12 -23.33
C LEU A 278 8.61 10.47 -21.94
N THR A 279 7.99 9.51 -21.25
CA THR A 279 7.49 9.74 -19.89
C THR A 279 7.67 8.51 -19.02
N PRO A 280 8.23 8.61 -17.82
CA PRO A 280 8.96 9.77 -17.28
C PRO A 280 10.21 10.08 -18.12
N ASN A 281 10.64 11.35 -18.10
CA ASN A 281 11.76 11.83 -18.90
C ASN A 281 13.05 12.06 -18.06
N PRO A 282 14.24 12.11 -18.69
CA PRO A 282 15.50 12.33 -17.97
C PRO A 282 15.54 13.62 -17.14
N GLN A 283 14.84 14.68 -17.57
CA GLN A 283 14.77 15.94 -16.83
C GLN A 283 14.01 15.75 -15.51
N SER A 284 12.87 15.08 -15.55
CA SER A 284 12.09 14.83 -14.33
C SER A 284 12.88 13.95 -13.36
N HIS A 285 13.60 12.94 -13.85
CA HIS A 285 14.49 12.15 -12.99
C HIS A 285 15.53 13.00 -12.25
N ALA A 286 16.22 13.89 -12.97
CA ALA A 286 17.22 14.78 -12.38
C ALA A 286 16.61 15.73 -11.34
N LEU A 287 15.44 16.31 -11.62
CA LEU A 287 14.80 17.30 -10.75
C LEU A 287 14.19 16.70 -9.48
N PHE A 288 13.75 15.45 -9.52
CA PHE A 288 12.98 14.83 -8.43
C PHE A 288 13.71 13.66 -7.75
N ALA A 289 14.20 12.68 -8.53
CA ALA A 289 14.62 11.39 -7.99
C ALA A 289 16.12 11.29 -7.63
N ASP A 290 16.94 12.26 -8.06
CA ASP A 290 18.33 12.31 -7.62
C ASP A 290 18.38 12.51 -6.09
N LYS A 291 18.95 11.53 -5.39
CA LYS A 291 19.00 11.52 -3.91
C LYS A 291 19.77 12.70 -3.35
N ARG A 292 20.64 13.35 -4.13
CA ARG A 292 21.34 14.59 -3.74
C ARG A 292 20.36 15.75 -3.54
N ASN A 293 19.21 15.72 -4.18
CA ASN A 293 18.18 16.75 -4.01
C ASN A 293 17.64 16.77 -2.57
N LEU A 294 17.63 15.63 -1.87
CA LEU A 294 17.24 15.58 -0.45
C LEU A 294 18.18 16.37 0.46
N VAL A 295 19.46 16.56 0.07
CA VAL A 295 20.42 17.41 0.80
C VAL A 295 19.93 18.87 0.76
N LEU A 296 19.59 19.35 -0.43
CA LEU A 296 19.08 20.70 -0.64
C LEU A 296 17.72 20.89 0.03
N LEU A 297 16.79 19.94 -0.17
CA LEU A 297 15.42 20.02 0.35
C LEU A 297 15.34 19.92 1.89
N SER A 298 16.42 19.49 2.55
CA SER A 298 16.52 19.44 4.02
C SER A 298 17.49 20.47 4.61
N ASP A 299 17.97 21.43 3.82
CA ASP A 299 18.89 22.49 4.24
C ASP A 299 18.17 23.87 4.28
N PRO A 300 17.98 24.45 5.48
CA PRO A 300 17.27 25.73 5.61
C PRO A 300 17.99 26.90 4.91
N ILE A 301 19.33 26.90 4.88
CA ILE A 301 20.12 27.97 4.26
C ILE A 301 19.97 27.89 2.74
N ARG A 302 20.03 26.68 2.18
CA ARG A 302 19.85 26.46 0.74
C ARG A 302 18.45 26.82 0.28
N LEU A 303 17.42 26.38 1.00
CA LEU A 303 16.03 26.72 0.68
C LEU A 303 15.79 28.23 0.72
N GLN A 304 16.35 28.93 1.72
CA GLN A 304 16.26 30.38 1.81
C GLN A 304 16.98 31.06 0.63
N ALA A 305 18.18 30.61 0.27
CA ALA A 305 18.95 31.17 -0.84
C ALA A 305 18.26 30.99 -2.20
N LEU A 306 17.51 29.91 -2.37
CA LEU A 306 16.68 29.65 -3.57
C LEU A 306 15.39 30.48 -3.61
N GLY A 307 15.07 31.22 -2.56
CA GLY A 307 13.85 32.02 -2.47
C GLY A 307 12.58 31.21 -2.19
N VAL A 308 12.73 30.02 -1.61
CA VAL A 308 11.57 29.18 -1.23
C VAL A 308 10.74 29.91 -0.17
N PRO A 309 9.40 30.03 -0.30
CA PRO A 309 8.56 30.68 0.71
C PRO A 309 8.67 30.01 2.08
N LYS A 310 8.62 30.80 3.16
CA LYS A 310 8.84 30.29 4.53
C LYS A 310 7.89 29.14 4.91
N ALA A 311 6.61 29.24 4.55
CA ALA A 311 5.63 28.17 4.80
C ALA A 311 6.02 26.85 4.11
N THR A 312 6.51 26.92 2.87
CA THR A 312 7.02 25.75 2.14
C THR A 312 8.28 25.20 2.79
N GLN A 313 9.20 26.06 3.25
CA GLN A 313 10.39 25.60 4.00
C GLN A 313 10.01 24.84 5.27
N ASP A 314 9.04 25.34 6.03
CA ASP A 314 8.62 24.73 7.30
C ASP A 314 8.03 23.33 7.07
N ILE A 315 7.23 23.15 6.00
CA ILE A 315 6.71 21.83 5.60
C ILE A 315 7.87 20.87 5.26
N LEU A 316 8.80 21.30 4.40
CA LEU A 316 9.90 20.46 3.94
C LEU A 316 10.85 20.07 5.08
N LEU A 317 11.25 21.02 5.92
CA LEU A 317 12.18 20.78 7.03
C LEU A 317 11.58 19.91 8.14
N ALA A 318 10.25 19.93 8.30
CA ALA A 318 9.55 19.04 9.23
C ALA A 318 9.32 17.63 8.65
N ALA A 319 9.43 17.46 7.33
CA ALA A 319 9.06 16.22 6.63
C ALA A 319 10.24 15.48 6.00
N ILE A 320 11.32 16.16 5.64
CA ILE A 320 12.47 15.55 4.98
C ILE A 320 13.58 15.40 6.01
N PRO A 321 13.96 14.16 6.37
CA PRO A 321 15.01 13.94 7.34
C PRO A 321 16.32 14.58 6.87
N HIS A 322 17.03 15.21 7.80
CA HIS A 322 18.29 15.90 7.49
C HIS A 322 19.22 14.97 6.70
N THR A 323 19.66 15.45 5.54
CA THR A 323 20.46 14.69 4.59
C THR A 323 21.72 15.47 4.24
N GLU A 324 22.86 14.78 4.20
CA GLU A 324 24.15 15.37 3.86
C GLU A 324 24.95 14.48 2.91
N ILE A 325 25.79 15.08 2.07
CA ILE A 325 26.71 14.31 1.22
C ILE A 325 27.82 13.72 2.09
N VAL A 326 28.15 12.45 1.88
CA VAL A 326 29.30 11.82 2.53
C VAL A 326 30.57 12.28 1.83
N LEU A 327 31.42 12.98 2.58
CA LEU A 327 32.70 13.53 2.12
C LEU A 327 33.83 13.10 3.06
N SER A 328 35.07 13.10 2.58
CA SER A 328 36.24 12.79 3.41
C SER A 328 36.34 13.67 4.66
N GLU A 329 35.93 14.94 4.55
CA GLU A 329 35.96 15.93 5.64
C GLU A 329 34.95 15.66 6.77
N ASN A 330 33.79 15.06 6.46
CA ASN A 330 32.76 14.77 7.45
C ASN A 330 32.71 13.29 7.87
N ALA A 331 33.57 12.45 7.28
CA ALA A 331 33.65 11.01 7.48
C ALA A 331 33.70 10.59 8.95
N GLU A 332 34.62 11.15 9.74
CA GLU A 332 34.77 10.78 11.16
C GLU A 332 33.52 11.12 12.00
N ARG A 333 32.89 12.27 11.71
CA ARG A 333 31.65 12.68 12.36
C ARG A 333 30.51 11.72 12.01
N LEU A 334 30.35 11.41 10.73
CA LEU A 334 29.33 10.50 10.21
C LEU A 334 29.50 9.09 10.78
N TRP A 335 30.73 8.56 10.79
CA TRP A 335 31.03 7.24 11.34
C TRP A 335 30.66 7.14 12.83
N ARG A 336 30.95 8.18 13.61
CA ARG A 336 30.58 8.22 15.04
C ARG A 336 29.06 8.29 15.25
N LYS A 337 28.34 9.03 14.39
CA LYS A 337 26.87 9.19 14.46
C LYS A 337 26.07 8.14 13.69
N ARG A 338 26.74 7.21 12.99
CA ARG A 338 26.14 6.27 12.03
C ARG A 338 24.90 5.52 12.52
N ARG A 339 24.78 5.21 13.80
CA ARG A 339 23.63 4.44 14.32
C ARG A 339 22.28 5.13 14.08
N GLY A 340 22.27 6.47 14.00
CA GLY A 340 21.08 7.25 13.66
C GLY A 340 21.00 7.66 12.19
N LEU A 341 21.78 7.04 11.30
CA LEU A 341 21.89 7.41 9.90
C LEU A 341 21.59 6.23 8.97
N PHE A 342 21.13 6.56 7.77
CA PHE A 342 20.92 5.65 6.66
C PHE A 342 21.72 6.16 5.45
N PHE A 343 22.54 5.29 4.86
CA PHE A 343 23.45 5.64 3.78
C PHE A 343 22.90 5.14 2.45
N LYS A 344 22.79 6.02 1.46
CA LYS A 344 22.24 5.71 0.14
C LYS A 344 23.21 6.19 -0.96
N PRO A 345 23.50 5.38 -1.99
CA PRO A 345 24.33 5.84 -3.11
C PRO A 345 23.59 6.93 -3.89
N PHE A 346 24.32 7.80 -4.61
CA PHE A 346 23.69 8.83 -5.47
C PHE A 346 22.82 8.21 -6.56
N ALA A 347 23.38 7.23 -7.27
CA ALA A 347 22.71 6.45 -8.29
C ALA A 347 22.47 5.03 -7.77
N GLY A 348 21.22 4.58 -7.79
CA GLY A 348 20.84 3.25 -7.36
C GLY A 348 19.32 3.07 -7.36
N PHE A 349 18.89 1.92 -7.88
CA PHE A 349 17.48 1.51 -7.92
C PHE A 349 17.26 0.28 -7.04
N GLY A 350 16.03 0.12 -6.54
CA GLY A 350 15.61 -1.08 -5.78
C GLY A 350 16.36 -1.31 -4.47
N GLY A 351 16.80 -0.24 -3.79
CA GLY A 351 17.47 -0.34 -2.48
C GLY A 351 18.84 -1.04 -2.50
N ARG A 352 19.45 -1.23 -3.69
CA ARG A 352 20.79 -1.83 -3.81
C ARG A 352 21.84 -0.93 -3.17
N ALA A 353 22.74 -1.53 -2.40
CA ALA A 353 23.82 -0.85 -1.69
C ALA A 353 23.36 0.28 -0.74
N ALA A 354 22.12 0.22 -0.24
CA ALA A 354 21.65 1.08 0.83
C ALA A 354 21.93 0.42 2.20
N TYR A 355 22.43 1.19 3.16
CA TYR A 355 22.90 0.66 4.44
C TYR A 355 22.35 1.42 5.63
N ARG A 356 21.76 0.69 6.58
CA ARG A 356 21.56 1.21 7.93
C ARG A 356 22.89 1.36 8.64
N GLY A 357 23.14 2.52 9.22
CA GLY A 357 24.44 2.82 9.81
C GLY A 357 24.76 2.01 11.08
N ASP A 358 23.76 1.52 11.81
CA ASP A 358 23.95 0.58 12.93
C ASP A 358 24.42 -0.82 12.49
N LYS A 359 24.26 -1.15 11.21
CA LYS A 359 24.68 -2.42 10.59
C LYS A 359 25.94 -2.29 9.74
N LEU A 360 26.58 -1.12 9.71
CA LEU A 360 27.78 -0.89 8.91
C LEU A 360 29.03 -1.57 9.46
N THR A 361 29.77 -2.21 8.56
CA THR A 361 31.14 -2.70 8.82
C THR A 361 32.16 -1.66 8.38
N LYS A 362 33.40 -1.75 8.90
CA LYS A 362 34.51 -0.89 8.46
C LYS A 362 34.84 -1.05 6.97
N ARG A 363 34.59 -2.23 6.39
CA ARG A 363 34.81 -2.47 4.96
C ARG A 363 33.81 -1.67 4.12
N VAL A 364 32.52 -1.86 4.38
CA VAL A 364 31.44 -1.13 3.67
C VAL A 364 31.61 0.38 3.86
N TRP A 365 32.07 0.83 5.02
CA TRP A 365 32.37 2.25 5.23
C TRP A 365 33.42 2.80 4.26
N LYS A 366 34.49 2.06 3.99
CA LYS A 366 35.49 2.47 2.99
C LYS A 366 34.89 2.57 1.59
N GLU A 367 34.01 1.62 1.24
CA GLU A 367 33.30 1.62 -0.05
C GLU A 367 32.37 2.85 -0.17
N ILE A 368 31.66 3.20 0.91
CA ILE A 368 30.81 4.40 0.99
C ILE A 368 31.63 5.69 0.76
N LEU A 369 32.80 5.82 1.39
CA LEU A 369 33.65 7.01 1.26
C LEU A 369 34.15 7.26 -0.16
N THR A 370 34.23 6.22 -0.99
CA THR A 370 34.70 6.32 -2.38
C THR A 370 33.57 6.25 -3.42
N GLY A 371 32.34 5.89 -3.00
CA GLY A 371 31.28 5.46 -3.91
C GLY A 371 30.19 6.49 -4.21
N GLY A 372 30.30 7.72 -3.68
CA GLY A 372 29.29 8.77 -3.86
C GLY A 372 27.98 8.46 -3.13
N TYR A 373 27.88 8.88 -1.87
CA TYR A 373 26.77 8.55 -0.99
C TYR A 373 26.18 9.81 -0.33
N ILE A 374 24.90 9.74 -0.01
CA ILE A 374 24.28 10.59 1.00
C ILE A 374 24.18 9.83 2.33
N ALA A 375 24.20 10.58 3.42
CA ALA A 375 23.81 10.13 4.75
C ALA A 375 22.53 10.89 5.16
N GLN A 376 21.45 10.16 5.38
CA GLN A 376 20.16 10.70 5.79
C GLN A 376 19.87 10.29 7.23
N ALA A 377 19.28 11.19 8.03
CA ALA A 377 18.79 10.85 9.37
C ALA A 377 17.78 9.69 9.31
N LEU A 378 17.94 8.72 10.21
CA LEU A 378 17.09 7.54 10.23
C LEU A 378 15.68 7.88 10.71
N VAL A 379 14.67 7.50 9.92
CA VAL A 379 13.26 7.50 10.32
C VAL A 379 12.84 6.06 10.58
N VAL A 380 12.22 5.81 11.72
CA VAL A 380 11.72 4.48 12.08
C VAL A 380 10.52 4.15 11.17
N PRO A 381 10.55 3.01 10.45
CA PRO A 381 9.41 2.58 9.65
C PRO A 381 8.23 2.18 10.54
N GLY A 382 7.02 2.30 9.97
CA GLY A 382 5.81 1.74 10.57
C GLY A 382 5.90 0.22 10.70
N SER A 383 5.10 -0.34 11.60
CA SER A 383 5.04 -1.79 11.84
C SER A 383 3.60 -2.29 11.72
N ARG A 384 3.45 -3.48 11.11
CA ARG A 384 2.18 -4.18 10.96
C ARG A 384 2.33 -5.60 11.49
N VAL A 385 1.50 -5.96 12.47
CA VAL A 385 1.39 -7.35 12.92
C VAL A 385 0.54 -8.11 11.89
N VAL A 386 1.10 -9.13 11.26
CA VAL A 386 0.43 -9.89 10.19
C VAL A 386 -0.16 -11.21 10.65
N SER A 387 0.37 -11.78 11.74
CA SER A 387 -0.17 -12.93 12.45
C SER A 387 0.03 -12.80 13.96
N ASP A 388 -0.90 -13.37 14.71
CA ASP A 388 -0.93 -13.46 16.17
C ASP A 388 -0.37 -14.78 16.73
N HIS A 389 0.08 -15.70 15.86
CA HIS A 389 0.83 -16.90 16.25
C HIS A 389 2.07 -16.52 17.07
N GLU A 390 2.44 -17.27 18.11
CA GLU A 390 3.69 -17.00 18.84
C GLU A 390 4.92 -17.60 18.12
N PRO A 391 5.99 -16.82 17.85
CA PRO A 391 6.10 -15.37 18.06
C PRO A 391 5.37 -14.56 16.97
N ALA A 392 4.65 -13.50 17.38
CA ALA A 392 3.84 -12.69 16.48
C ALA A 392 4.69 -12.17 15.30
N GLN A 393 4.21 -12.40 14.08
CA GLN A 393 4.95 -11.95 12.91
C GLN A 393 4.70 -10.45 12.71
N VAL A 394 5.75 -9.66 12.94
CA VAL A 394 5.73 -8.22 12.71
C VAL A 394 6.51 -7.89 11.44
N LEU A 395 5.85 -7.20 10.51
CA LEU A 395 6.45 -6.66 9.30
C LEU A 395 6.61 -5.15 9.42
N LYS A 396 7.66 -4.60 8.80
CA LYS A 396 7.79 -3.15 8.63
C LYS A 396 6.96 -2.74 7.43
N PHE A 397 6.52 -1.49 7.39
CA PHE A 397 5.99 -0.91 6.18
C PHE A 397 6.54 0.49 5.92
N ASP A 398 6.58 0.82 4.64
CA ASP A 398 6.59 2.19 4.15
C ASP A 398 5.30 2.48 3.39
N LEU A 399 5.02 3.77 3.17
CA LEU A 399 3.91 4.24 2.36
C LEU A 399 4.46 4.85 1.07
N ARG A 400 3.82 4.57 -0.06
CA ARG A 400 4.11 5.16 -1.35
C ARG A 400 2.91 5.94 -1.84
N ASN A 401 3.11 7.23 -2.06
CA ASN A 401 2.16 8.07 -2.78
C ASN A 401 2.50 8.03 -4.27
N TYR A 402 1.58 7.52 -5.08
CA TYR A 402 1.63 7.65 -6.53
C TYR A 402 1.08 9.01 -6.92
N THR A 403 1.85 9.78 -7.68
CA THR A 403 1.51 11.17 -7.99
C THR A 403 1.65 11.49 -9.47
N TYR A 404 0.86 12.47 -9.89
CA TYR A 404 0.97 13.11 -11.21
C TYR A 404 0.56 14.56 -11.08
N ASP A 405 1.41 15.47 -11.58
CA ASP A 405 1.12 16.91 -11.59
C ASP A 405 0.69 17.44 -10.22
N ASP A 406 1.56 17.29 -9.21
CA ASP A 406 1.33 17.63 -7.80
C ASP A 406 0.22 16.90 -7.03
N LYS A 407 -0.62 16.13 -7.71
CA LYS A 407 -1.73 15.42 -7.09
C LYS A 407 -1.33 14.02 -6.67
N VAL A 408 -1.68 13.67 -5.43
CA VAL A 408 -1.64 12.28 -4.97
C VAL A 408 -2.84 11.55 -5.58
N GLN A 409 -2.55 10.62 -6.49
CA GLN A 409 -3.57 9.80 -7.15
C GLN A 409 -3.90 8.56 -6.32
N TRP A 410 -2.90 8.00 -5.63
CA TRP A 410 -3.07 6.77 -4.86
C TRP A 410 -2.03 6.66 -3.74
N VAL A 411 -2.40 6.02 -2.62
CA VAL A 411 -1.47 5.65 -1.55
C VAL A 411 -1.49 4.14 -1.32
N ALA A 412 -0.31 3.53 -1.33
CA ALA A 412 -0.13 2.10 -1.07
C ALA A 412 0.92 1.87 0.00
N ALA A 413 0.78 0.80 0.77
CA ALA A 413 1.80 0.35 1.69
C ALA A 413 2.63 -0.77 1.07
N ARG A 414 3.89 -0.90 1.49
CA ARG A 414 4.74 -2.04 1.15
C ARG A 414 5.25 -2.69 2.42
N LEU A 415 4.84 -3.92 2.69
CA LEU A 415 5.24 -4.67 3.88
C LEU A 415 6.49 -5.50 3.59
N TYR A 416 7.46 -5.47 4.51
CA TYR A 416 8.74 -6.14 4.32
C TYR A 416 9.45 -6.46 5.64
N GLN A 417 10.43 -7.37 5.58
CA GLN A 417 11.48 -7.53 6.59
C GLN A 417 12.83 -7.08 6.07
N GLY A 418 13.77 -6.77 6.98
CA GLY A 418 15.12 -6.35 6.62
C GLY A 418 15.37 -4.85 6.71
N GLN A 419 16.37 -4.36 5.97
CA GLN A 419 16.80 -2.94 6.01
C GLN A 419 16.06 -2.07 5.02
N THR A 420 15.73 -2.62 3.86
CA THR A 420 15.06 -1.96 2.74
C THR A 420 13.86 -2.77 2.29
N THR A 421 12.90 -2.08 1.70
CA THR A 421 11.67 -2.65 1.14
C THR A 421 11.99 -3.68 0.09
N ASN A 422 11.33 -4.83 0.17
CA ASN A 422 11.53 -5.96 -0.74
C ASN A 422 10.25 -6.77 -0.90
N PHE A 423 10.10 -7.40 -2.06
CA PHE A 423 8.98 -8.30 -2.39
C PHE A 423 9.40 -9.77 -2.26
N ARG A 424 10.08 -10.11 -1.16
CA ARG A 424 10.62 -11.46 -0.88
C ARG A 424 10.24 -11.98 0.50
N THR A 425 9.47 -11.20 1.24
CA THR A 425 9.09 -11.52 2.62
C THR A 425 7.74 -12.23 2.63
N LEU A 426 7.65 -13.37 3.32
CA LEU A 426 6.38 -14.06 3.54
C LEU A 426 5.40 -13.14 4.29
N GLY A 427 4.18 -13.00 3.79
CA GLY A 427 3.17 -12.05 4.32
C GLY A 427 3.42 -10.58 3.96
N GLY A 428 4.55 -10.28 3.31
CA GLY A 428 4.88 -8.95 2.81
C GLY A 428 4.30 -8.66 1.42
N GLY A 429 4.76 -7.57 0.81
CA GLY A 429 4.31 -7.12 -0.50
C GLY A 429 3.45 -5.87 -0.44
N PHE A 430 2.77 -5.55 -1.55
CA PHE A 430 1.85 -4.44 -1.63
C PHE A 430 0.63 -4.67 -0.74
N ALA A 431 0.26 -3.66 0.04
CA ALA A 431 -0.93 -3.66 0.88
C ALA A 431 -1.78 -2.41 0.59
N PRO A 432 -3.12 -2.52 0.61
CA PRO A 432 -3.97 -1.36 0.58
C PRO A 432 -3.79 -0.53 1.86
N VAL A 433 -3.97 0.78 1.72
CA VAL A 433 -3.96 1.72 2.84
C VAL A 433 -5.38 2.16 3.12
N TYR A 434 -5.77 2.10 4.39
CA TYR A 434 -7.06 2.59 4.87
C TYR A 434 -6.85 3.77 5.80
N GLU A 435 -7.68 4.79 5.62
CA GLU A 435 -7.78 5.89 6.55
C GLU A 435 -8.56 5.40 7.77
N GLY A 436 -7.97 5.49 8.97
CA GLY A 436 -8.70 5.16 10.20
C GLY A 436 -9.87 6.14 10.45
N PRO A 437 -10.85 5.79 11.30
CA PRO A 437 -12.10 6.54 11.42
C PRO A 437 -11.90 7.97 11.95
N ILE A 438 -12.80 8.85 11.52
CA ILE A 438 -13.13 10.09 12.23
C ILE A 438 -14.26 9.75 13.22
N ASP A 439 -14.12 10.21 14.45
CA ASP A 439 -15.09 10.20 15.55
C ASP A 439 -15.33 8.86 16.31
N PRO A 440 -15.14 8.83 17.65
CA PRO A 440 -15.35 7.65 18.52
C PRO A 440 -16.79 7.09 18.58
N GLY A 441 -17.74 7.70 17.87
CA GLY A 441 -19.16 7.30 17.86
C GLY A 441 -19.53 6.32 16.74
N GLU A 442 -18.70 6.15 15.71
CA GLU A 442 -19.07 5.35 14.52
C GLU A 442 -18.48 3.93 14.50
N ILE A 443 -17.61 3.58 15.46
CA ILE A 443 -17.23 2.19 15.74
C ILE A 443 -17.58 1.86 17.19
N ILE A 444 -18.88 1.62 17.43
CA ILE A 444 -19.32 1.01 18.67
C ILE A 444 -19.56 -0.48 18.40
N CYS A 445 -18.55 -1.30 18.71
CA CYS A 445 -18.78 -2.70 19.08
C CYS A 445 -19.13 -2.71 20.57
N SER A 446 -20.39 -2.46 20.93
CA SER A 446 -20.83 -2.57 22.32
C SER A 446 -21.51 -3.91 22.57
N THR A 447 -20.84 -4.78 23.32
CA THR A 447 -21.51 -5.72 24.22
C THR A 447 -21.76 -4.99 25.54
N SER A 448 -22.99 -4.50 25.76
CA SER A 448 -23.44 -4.15 27.10
C SER A 448 -24.50 -5.15 27.52
N SER A 449 -24.20 -5.85 28.61
CA SER A 449 -25.12 -6.72 29.33
C SER A 449 -25.94 -5.86 30.30
N GLU A 450 -27.20 -5.61 30.00
CA GLU A 450 -28.16 -5.17 31.00
C GLU A 450 -29.14 -6.31 31.28
N SER A 451 -28.94 -6.96 32.42
CA SER A 451 -30.00 -7.63 33.17
C SER A 451 -30.24 -6.78 34.41
N ASP A 452 -31.42 -6.18 34.53
CA ASP A 452 -32.27 -6.37 35.71
C ASP A 452 -33.66 -5.73 35.50
N ASN A 453 -34.67 -6.53 35.83
CA ASN A 453 -36.10 -6.23 35.77
C ASN A 453 -36.51 -5.24 36.88
N GLU A 454 -37.45 -4.32 36.58
CA GLU A 454 -38.62 -4.13 37.44
C GLU A 454 -39.82 -3.49 36.69
N PHE A 455 -41.00 -4.03 36.98
CA PHE A 455 -42.32 -3.78 36.37
C PHE A 455 -42.84 -2.33 36.50
N PHE A 456 -43.63 -1.84 35.53
CA PHE A 456 -44.94 -1.20 35.77
C PHE A 456 -45.83 -1.14 34.49
N HIS A 457 -47.15 -1.12 34.69
CA HIS A 457 -48.23 -1.43 33.75
C HIS A 457 -48.58 -0.37 32.68
N ILE A 458 -49.07 -0.92 31.55
CA ILE A 458 -49.77 -0.43 30.34
C ILE A 458 -50.63 0.85 30.45
N ALA A 459 -50.45 1.78 29.49
CA ALA A 459 -51.55 2.41 28.71
C ALA A 459 -51.01 3.26 27.53
N GLY A 460 -51.62 3.09 26.35
CA GLY A 460 -51.69 4.16 25.33
C GLY A 460 -51.02 3.91 23.98
N HIS A 461 -51.86 3.64 22.97
CA HIS A 461 -51.68 3.86 21.53
C HIS A 461 -50.38 4.47 21.01
N SER A 462 -49.75 3.81 20.04
CA SER A 462 -49.81 4.21 18.62
C SER A 462 -48.97 3.29 17.74
N ASN A 463 -49.57 2.83 16.64
CA ASN A 463 -48.87 2.31 15.47
C ASN A 463 -47.78 3.32 15.05
N ILE A 464 -46.51 2.95 15.17
CA ILE A 464 -45.39 3.59 14.47
C ILE A 464 -44.71 2.48 13.69
N GLY A 465 -44.95 2.48 12.38
CA GLY A 465 -44.22 1.62 11.46
C GLY A 465 -42.72 1.90 11.57
N CYS A 466 -41.92 0.83 11.49
CA CYS A 466 -40.46 0.90 11.49
C CYS A 466 -40.00 1.89 10.41
N HIS A 467 -39.53 3.05 10.86
CA HIS A 467 -38.78 3.97 10.03
C HIS A 467 -37.35 3.43 9.93
N GLU A 468 -36.94 3.14 8.69
CA GLU A 468 -35.63 2.66 8.23
C GLU A 468 -35.16 1.33 8.84
N ALA A 469 -35.13 0.28 7.99
CA ALA A 469 -34.55 -1.01 8.35
C ALA A 469 -33.06 -0.84 8.64
N VAL A 470 -32.68 -0.74 9.92
CA VAL A 470 -31.29 -0.77 10.35
C VAL A 470 -30.73 -2.15 9.98
N VAL A 471 -29.91 -2.19 8.94
CA VAL A 471 -29.18 -3.40 8.53
C VAL A 471 -27.98 -3.54 9.46
N GLN A 472 -27.99 -4.60 10.27
CA GLN A 472 -26.91 -4.93 11.20
C GLN A 472 -26.18 -6.19 10.70
N HIS A 473 -24.97 -6.42 11.18
CA HIS A 473 -24.22 -7.63 10.88
C HIS A 473 -23.60 -8.21 12.14
N GLU A 474 -23.52 -9.53 12.22
CA GLU A 474 -22.89 -10.23 13.33
C GLU A 474 -22.19 -11.51 12.87
N THR A 475 -21.23 -11.97 13.68
CA THR A 475 -20.58 -13.27 13.51
C THR A 475 -21.20 -14.27 14.48
N ARG A 476 -21.57 -15.45 13.96
CA ARG A 476 -21.93 -16.61 14.78
C ARG A 476 -20.97 -17.76 14.50
N LEU A 477 -20.39 -18.28 15.56
CA LEU A 477 -19.44 -19.39 15.50
C LEU A 477 -20.11 -20.70 15.87
N PHE A 478 -19.69 -21.77 15.22
CA PHE A 478 -20.17 -23.12 15.46
C PHE A 478 -19.02 -24.12 15.46
N LEU A 479 -19.09 -25.10 16.36
CA LEU A 479 -18.20 -26.25 16.41
C LEU A 479 -18.93 -27.46 15.86
N ILE A 480 -18.30 -28.14 14.92
CA ILE A 480 -18.75 -29.39 14.34
C ILE A 480 -17.81 -30.49 14.79
N GLU A 481 -18.39 -31.55 15.36
CA GLU A 481 -17.70 -32.79 15.67
C GLU A 481 -18.59 -33.95 15.21
N GLU A 482 -18.03 -34.79 14.35
CA GLU A 482 -18.76 -35.87 13.67
C GLU A 482 -20.03 -35.36 13.00
N ASN A 483 -21.22 -35.66 13.54
CA ASN A 483 -22.54 -35.26 13.02
C ASN A 483 -23.25 -34.18 13.87
N THR A 484 -22.55 -33.59 14.84
CA THR A 484 -23.16 -32.67 15.82
C THR A 484 -22.64 -31.25 15.62
N VAL A 485 -23.56 -30.29 15.48
CA VAL A 485 -23.28 -28.85 15.45
C VAL A 485 -23.58 -28.22 16.81
N LYS A 486 -22.67 -27.41 17.35
CA LYS A 486 -22.85 -26.65 18.60
C LYS A 486 -22.48 -25.19 18.39
N SER A 487 -23.25 -24.26 18.95
CA SER A 487 -22.88 -22.84 18.93
C SER A 487 -21.72 -22.56 19.89
N LEU A 488 -20.78 -21.73 19.44
CA LEU A 488 -19.68 -21.20 20.23
C LEU A 488 -19.86 -19.68 20.35
N LYS A 489 -19.81 -19.16 21.58
CA LYS A 489 -19.86 -17.71 21.79
C LYS A 489 -18.57 -17.08 21.30
N HIS A 490 -18.69 -15.98 20.54
CA HIS A 490 -17.55 -15.27 19.97
C HIS A 490 -16.53 -14.84 21.04
N ASP A 491 -16.99 -14.26 22.15
CA ASP A 491 -16.10 -13.84 23.24
C ASP A 491 -15.35 -15.03 23.87
N SER A 492 -16.01 -16.17 24.03
CA SER A 492 -15.39 -17.40 24.55
C SER A 492 -14.32 -17.94 23.58
N TYR A 493 -14.58 -17.87 22.28
CA TYR A 493 -13.59 -18.21 21.26
C TYR A 493 -12.38 -17.29 21.31
N LEU A 494 -12.58 -15.97 21.43
CA LEU A 494 -11.48 -15.01 21.52
C LEU A 494 -10.60 -15.26 22.75
N GLU A 495 -11.19 -15.56 23.91
CA GLU A 495 -10.42 -15.85 25.11
C GLU A 495 -9.63 -17.17 25.01
N LEU A 496 -10.14 -18.16 24.27
CA LEU A 496 -9.42 -19.41 23.95
C LEU A 496 -8.26 -19.16 22.98
N VAL A 497 -8.47 -18.38 21.91
CA VAL A 497 -7.44 -18.04 20.92
C VAL A 497 -6.31 -17.23 21.56
N ARG A 498 -6.64 -16.32 22.48
CA ARG A 498 -5.68 -15.50 23.21
C ARG A 498 -4.94 -16.24 24.32
N GLY A 499 -5.25 -17.51 24.55
CA GLY A 499 -4.69 -18.30 25.66
C GLY A 499 -5.05 -17.76 27.05
N LYS A 500 -6.07 -16.89 27.13
CA LYS A 500 -6.56 -16.30 28.39
C LYS A 500 -7.54 -17.22 29.12
N SER A 501 -8.09 -18.18 28.39
CA SER A 501 -8.95 -19.24 28.92
C SER A 501 -8.55 -20.59 28.34
N THR A 502 -8.95 -21.67 29.02
CA THR A 502 -8.87 -23.04 28.50
C THR A 502 -10.27 -23.63 28.48
N ALA A 503 -10.48 -24.62 27.62
CA ALA A 503 -11.71 -25.41 27.54
C ALA A 503 -11.39 -26.87 27.88
N PRO A 504 -11.26 -27.23 29.17
CA PRO A 504 -10.98 -28.62 29.59
C PRO A 504 -11.98 -29.64 29.04
N GLU A 505 -13.22 -29.24 28.78
CA GLU A 505 -14.26 -30.06 28.15
C GLU A 505 -13.93 -30.48 26.70
N PHE A 506 -13.02 -29.75 26.05
CA PHE A 506 -12.55 -30.01 24.69
C PHE A 506 -11.16 -30.67 24.67
N ALA A 507 -10.56 -30.94 25.82
CA ALA A 507 -9.22 -31.50 25.92
C ALA A 507 -9.03 -32.77 25.06
N GLY A 508 -7.96 -32.79 24.27
CA GLY A 508 -7.59 -33.90 23.38
C GLY A 508 -8.52 -34.12 22.18
N ARG A 509 -9.42 -33.18 21.89
CA ARG A 509 -10.42 -33.29 20.80
C ARG A 509 -10.14 -32.30 19.70
N ARG A 510 -10.77 -32.52 18.55
CA ARG A 510 -10.74 -31.61 17.41
C ARG A 510 -12.13 -31.33 16.88
N PHE A 511 -12.33 -30.13 16.38
CA PHE A 511 -13.59 -29.63 15.87
C PHE A 511 -13.34 -28.91 14.55
N MET A 512 -14.30 -28.96 13.64
CA MET A 512 -14.37 -28.01 12.54
C MET A 512 -15.12 -26.77 13.05
N LEU A 513 -14.46 -25.63 13.06
CA LEU A 513 -15.05 -24.33 13.34
C LEU A 513 -15.68 -23.79 12.07
N VAL A 514 -16.94 -23.41 12.16
CA VAL A 514 -17.67 -22.68 11.12
C VAL A 514 -17.98 -21.29 11.64
N ASP A 515 -17.51 -20.27 10.94
CA ASP A 515 -17.81 -18.86 11.21
C ASP A 515 -18.76 -18.34 10.11
N TRP A 516 -19.97 -18.01 10.53
CA TRP A 516 -20.97 -17.37 9.68
C TRP A 516 -21.07 -15.90 9.99
N TYR A 517 -20.79 -15.09 8.97
CA TYR A 517 -21.11 -13.67 8.97
C TYR A 517 -22.54 -13.48 8.45
N LEU A 518 -23.41 -12.97 9.31
CA LEU A 518 -24.84 -12.85 9.07
C LEU A 518 -25.22 -11.40 8.84
N ARG A 519 -26.15 -11.19 7.91
CA ARG A 519 -26.90 -9.94 7.82
C ARG A 519 -28.18 -10.09 8.64
N LEU A 520 -28.45 -9.09 9.46
CA LEU A 520 -29.63 -8.98 10.30
C LEU A 520 -30.56 -7.90 9.75
N ALA A 521 -31.85 -8.23 9.66
CA ALA A 521 -32.92 -7.27 9.43
C ALA A 521 -33.75 -7.15 10.70
N CYS A 522 -33.83 -5.95 11.28
CA CYS A 522 -34.53 -5.73 12.56
C CYS A 522 -34.08 -6.69 13.69
N GLY A 523 -32.78 -6.99 13.75
CA GLY A 523 -32.19 -7.88 14.77
C GLY A 523 -32.41 -9.39 14.54
N GLN A 524 -32.97 -9.80 13.40
CA GLN A 524 -33.16 -11.21 13.05
C GLN A 524 -32.28 -11.61 11.85
N PRO A 525 -31.65 -12.80 11.86
CA PRO A 525 -30.89 -13.32 10.73
C PRO A 525 -31.72 -13.39 9.45
N GLU A 526 -31.28 -12.65 8.42
CA GLU A 526 -31.90 -12.61 7.10
C GLU A 526 -31.17 -13.53 6.13
N ILE A 527 -29.84 -13.46 6.09
CA ILE A 527 -29.01 -14.25 5.18
C ILE A 527 -27.59 -14.45 5.72
N VAL A 528 -26.97 -15.59 5.37
CA VAL A 528 -25.53 -15.80 5.55
C VAL A 528 -24.80 -15.07 4.43
N VAL A 529 -24.00 -14.07 4.79
CA VAL A 529 -23.23 -13.24 3.87
C VAL A 529 -21.91 -13.90 3.51
N ASN A 530 -21.27 -14.57 4.48
CA ASN A 530 -20.03 -15.29 4.29
C ASN A 530 -19.93 -16.49 5.25
N GLU A 531 -19.27 -17.56 4.79
CA GLU A 531 -18.96 -18.75 5.58
C GLU A 531 -17.44 -19.00 5.49
N THR A 532 -16.80 -19.16 6.64
CA THR A 532 -15.41 -19.64 6.69
C THR A 532 -15.34 -20.86 7.59
N CYS A 533 -14.49 -21.82 7.20
CA CYS A 533 -14.32 -23.08 7.92
C CYS A 533 -12.84 -23.32 8.22
N SER A 534 -12.54 -23.73 9.45
CA SER A 534 -11.18 -24.04 9.90
C SER A 534 -11.19 -25.20 10.90
N TRP A 535 -10.05 -25.84 11.13
CA TRP A 535 -9.91 -26.85 12.17
C TRP A 535 -9.49 -26.18 13.50
N LEU A 536 -10.07 -26.65 14.61
CA LEU A 536 -9.59 -26.38 15.97
C LEU A 536 -9.18 -27.71 16.59
N VAL A 537 -7.97 -27.78 17.11
CA VAL A 537 -7.45 -28.92 17.86
C VAL A 537 -7.14 -28.46 19.26
N PHE A 538 -7.48 -29.26 20.26
CA PHE A 538 -7.24 -28.95 21.66
C PHE A 538 -6.24 -29.94 22.26
N ASP A 539 -5.26 -29.43 23.02
CA ASP A 539 -4.29 -30.24 23.76
C ASP A 539 -4.92 -30.96 24.97
N ALA A 540 -4.11 -31.72 25.72
CA ALA A 540 -4.57 -32.50 26.87
C ALA A 540 -5.08 -31.61 28.04
N GLU A 541 -4.75 -30.33 28.02
CA GLU A 541 -5.13 -29.32 29.02
C GLU A 541 -6.29 -28.43 28.54
N GLY A 542 -6.82 -28.67 27.33
CA GLY A 542 -7.95 -27.94 26.76
C GLY A 542 -7.55 -26.59 26.15
N ARG A 543 -6.30 -26.40 25.74
CA ARG A 543 -5.81 -25.21 25.02
C ARG A 543 -5.80 -25.47 23.53
N LEU A 544 -5.96 -24.42 22.73
CA LEU A 544 -5.89 -24.55 21.27
C LEU A 544 -4.46 -24.84 20.81
N ASP A 545 -4.31 -25.95 20.06
CA ASP A 545 -3.10 -26.34 19.36
C ASP A 545 -3.27 -26.04 17.85
N PHE A 546 -2.86 -24.84 17.46
CA PHE A 546 -2.97 -24.39 16.07
C PHE A 546 -2.01 -25.11 15.11
N ASN A 547 -0.91 -25.67 15.62
CA ASN A 547 0.03 -26.42 14.78
C ASN A 547 -0.62 -27.76 14.38
N ALA A 548 -1.22 -28.46 15.35
CA ALA A 548 -1.96 -29.69 15.08
C ALA A 548 -3.17 -29.47 14.16
N ALA A 549 -3.81 -28.29 14.23
CA ALA A 549 -4.89 -27.93 13.30
C ALA A 549 -4.40 -27.72 11.85
N HIS A 550 -3.20 -27.17 11.66
CA HIS A 550 -2.63 -26.91 10.34
C HIS A 550 -2.10 -28.16 9.63
N GLU A 551 -1.74 -29.20 10.39
CA GLU A 551 -1.28 -30.49 9.85
C GLU A 551 -2.41 -31.38 9.30
N ILE A 552 -3.68 -30.95 9.41
CA ILE A 552 -4.83 -31.71 8.94
C ILE A 552 -5.04 -31.48 7.43
N ASP A 553 -4.63 -32.45 6.61
CA ASP A 553 -4.81 -32.48 5.14
C ASP A 553 -6.22 -32.91 4.71
N ALA A 554 -7.25 -32.60 5.49
CA ALA A 554 -8.64 -32.97 5.22
C ALA A 554 -9.49 -31.73 4.86
N GLU A 555 -10.30 -31.86 3.81
CA GLU A 555 -11.18 -30.79 3.32
C GLU A 555 -12.06 -30.26 4.46
N THR A 556 -11.93 -28.95 4.72
CA THR A 556 -12.59 -28.30 5.85
C THR A 556 -13.92 -27.72 5.37
N ALA A 557 -14.88 -28.60 5.08
CA ALA A 557 -16.21 -28.21 4.60
C ALA A 557 -17.33 -28.93 5.38
N PRO A 558 -18.41 -28.24 5.80
CA PRO A 558 -19.56 -28.86 6.42
C PRO A 558 -20.27 -29.79 5.45
N THR A 559 -20.81 -30.92 5.93
CA THR A 559 -21.66 -31.80 5.13
C THR A 559 -23.05 -31.18 4.93
N GLU A 560 -23.84 -31.69 3.99
CA GLU A 560 -25.23 -31.24 3.77
C GLU A 560 -26.09 -31.35 5.05
N THR A 561 -25.85 -32.40 5.84
CA THR A 561 -26.46 -32.59 7.17
C THR A 561 -26.05 -31.49 8.15
N HIS A 562 -24.76 -31.10 8.16
CA HIS A 562 -24.29 -30.01 9.01
C HIS A 562 -24.86 -28.65 8.59
N CYS A 563 -24.89 -28.37 7.30
CA CYS A 563 -25.50 -27.16 6.75
C CYS A 563 -26.97 -27.03 7.15
N THR A 564 -27.71 -28.14 7.19
CA THR A 564 -29.11 -28.17 7.61
C THR A 564 -29.25 -27.80 9.09
N GLN A 565 -28.43 -28.40 9.97
CA GLN A 565 -28.44 -28.09 11.41
C GLN A 565 -28.01 -26.64 11.68
N LEU A 566 -26.98 -26.13 10.99
CA LEU A 566 -26.53 -24.75 11.11
C LEU A 566 -27.65 -23.77 10.70
N LYS A 567 -28.34 -24.04 9.58
CA LYS A 567 -29.47 -23.22 9.13
C LYS A 567 -30.63 -23.25 10.12
N GLU A 568 -30.93 -24.41 10.70
CA GLU A 568 -31.98 -24.53 11.72
C GLU A 568 -31.64 -23.74 12.99
N LEU A 569 -30.38 -23.76 13.44
CA LEU A 569 -29.91 -23.00 14.59
C LEU A 569 -29.94 -21.48 14.38
N VAL A 570 -29.81 -21.02 13.12
CA VAL A 570 -29.70 -19.58 12.80
C VAL A 570 -31.01 -18.97 12.34
N PHE A 571 -31.76 -19.67 11.48
CA PHE A 571 -32.99 -19.16 10.84
C PHE A 571 -34.27 -19.84 11.35
N GLY A 572 -34.16 -20.89 12.18
CA GLY A 572 -35.28 -21.66 12.69
C GLY A 572 -35.83 -22.70 11.71
N ALA A 573 -36.56 -23.70 12.22
CA ALA A 573 -37.02 -24.89 11.49
C ALA A 573 -37.99 -24.63 10.32
N ILE A 574 -38.59 -23.43 10.23
CA ILE A 574 -39.64 -23.12 9.23
C ILE A 574 -39.05 -22.69 7.87
N ALA A 575 -37.77 -22.29 7.81
CA ALA A 575 -37.16 -21.77 6.58
C ALA A 575 -36.53 -22.86 5.67
N VAL A 576 -36.39 -24.11 6.14
CA VAL A 576 -35.64 -25.17 5.44
C VAL A 576 -36.43 -25.81 4.28
N SER A 577 -37.73 -25.53 4.12
CA SER A 577 -38.57 -26.21 3.10
C SER A 577 -38.70 -25.52 1.75
N ASN A 578 -38.10 -24.34 1.51
CA ASN A 578 -38.28 -23.60 0.26
C ASN A 578 -36.94 -23.31 -0.45
N SER A 579 -36.29 -24.36 -0.95
CA SER A 579 -35.37 -24.24 -2.09
C SER A 579 -35.36 -25.54 -2.89
N LYS A 580 -36.21 -25.62 -3.91
CA LYS A 580 -35.96 -26.43 -5.10
C LYS A 580 -35.48 -25.52 -6.21
#